data_AF-A0A3M1SNZ8-F1
#
_entry.id   AF-A0A3M1SNZ8-F1
#
_cell.length_a   1.000
_cell.length_b   1.000
_cell.length_c   1.000
_cell.angle_alpha   90.00
_cell.angle_beta   90.00
_cell.angle_gamma   90.00
#
_symmetry.space_group_name_H-M   'P 1'
#
loop_
_entity.id
_entity.type
_entity.pdbx_description
1 polymer ?
#
loop_
_entity_poly.entity_id
_entity_poly.type
_entity_poly.pdbx_seq_one_letter_code
_entity_poly.pdbx_strand_id
1 'polypeptide(L)'
;MKILKILTLRGPNYWSIRRSQLIVVRLDLEKLADRPSDRIPGFYEGLTEALPSLVEHFCSPGCRGGFLSRVREGTMMGHIVEHVALELQSLAGMPVGFGRTRETATPGIYNVVFEYQNERAGRYAARAAVRLCQSIIETGRYPQSELEQDLADLTDLREEAAFGPSTDTIVKEAEAQGIPWTQLGARALIQLGYGIYQKRIQATLTDFSSILGVELACDKEGTKRVLEDAGIPVPRGTVIHYLDELQDAIDDVGGYPIVIKPLDGNHGRGITIDIRTWEVAEAAYDAAMAESKSQAAIVERYYPGRDHRVLVVNGNVVAVAERVPAHVVGDGKSTIAELIE
;
A
#
# COMPACT_ATOMS: atom_id res chain seq x y z
N MET A 1 -15.38 10.73 -28.12
CA MET A 1 -15.36 11.50 -26.87
C MET A 1 -13.93 11.85 -26.53
N LYS A 2 -13.69 13.03 -25.95
CA LYS A 2 -12.34 13.50 -25.64
C LYS A 2 -12.24 14.03 -24.21
N ILE A 3 -11.31 13.48 -23.44
CA ILE A 3 -10.96 14.03 -22.13
C ILE A 3 -10.14 15.30 -22.34
N LEU A 4 -10.71 16.44 -21.98
CA LEU A 4 -10.03 17.74 -22.06
C LEU A 4 -9.14 17.97 -20.84
N LYS A 5 -9.58 17.51 -19.66
CA LYS A 5 -8.86 17.69 -18.40
C LYS A 5 -9.30 16.66 -17.38
N ILE A 6 -8.37 16.19 -16.56
CA ILE A 6 -8.67 15.46 -15.32
C ILE A 6 -8.09 16.25 -14.16
N LEU A 7 -8.92 16.53 -13.16
CA LEU A 7 -8.53 17.19 -11.92
C LEU A 7 -8.77 16.24 -10.75
N THR A 8 -7.86 16.24 -9.78
CA THR A 8 -8.04 15.55 -8.50
C THR A 8 -8.32 16.60 -7.43
N LEU A 9 -9.43 16.44 -6.70
CA LEU A 9 -9.78 17.27 -5.56
C LEU A 9 -9.47 16.50 -4.28
N ARG A 10 -8.74 17.15 -3.36
CA ARG A 10 -8.31 16.60 -2.06
C ARG A 10 -8.81 17.55 -0.97
N GLY A 11 -9.98 17.29 -0.39
CA GLY A 11 -10.57 18.11 0.66
C GLY A 11 -11.90 18.79 0.27
N PRO A 12 -12.33 19.78 1.08
CA PRO A 12 -13.55 20.54 0.83
C PRO A 12 -13.59 21.10 -0.60
N ASN A 13 -14.74 20.93 -1.26
CA ASN A 13 -14.87 21.30 -2.67
C ASN A 13 -16.30 21.72 -3.03
N TYR A 14 -16.43 22.28 -4.22
CA TYR A 14 -17.70 22.79 -4.76
C TYR A 14 -18.75 21.70 -5.01
N TRP A 15 -18.34 20.47 -5.32
CA TRP A 15 -19.23 19.41 -5.78
C TRP A 15 -19.96 18.71 -4.64
N SER A 16 -19.32 18.63 -3.47
CA SER A 16 -19.89 18.01 -2.28
C SER A 16 -19.30 18.61 -1.01
N ILE A 17 -20.18 18.91 -0.06
CA ILE A 17 -19.79 19.30 1.31
C ILE A 17 -19.41 18.10 2.19
N ARG A 18 -19.75 16.87 1.76
CA ARG A 18 -19.49 15.63 2.52
C ARG A 18 -18.37 14.78 1.94
N ARG A 19 -18.16 14.84 0.62
CA ARG A 19 -17.18 14.01 -0.10
C ARG A 19 -15.98 14.85 -0.48
N SER A 20 -14.81 14.50 0.04
CA SER A 20 -13.59 15.29 -0.08
C SER A 20 -12.64 14.79 -1.18
N GLN A 21 -12.76 13.54 -1.62
CA GLN A 21 -11.88 12.91 -2.60
C GLN A 21 -12.64 12.67 -3.90
N LEU A 22 -12.52 13.61 -4.84
CA LEU A 22 -13.25 13.56 -6.10
C LEU A 22 -12.33 13.71 -7.32
N ILE A 23 -12.57 12.91 -8.34
CA ILE A 23 -12.05 13.15 -9.69
C ILE A 23 -13.06 14.00 -10.45
N VAL A 24 -12.58 15.04 -11.13
CA VAL A 24 -13.38 15.86 -12.05
C VAL A 24 -12.80 15.71 -13.45
N VAL A 25 -13.54 15.04 -14.32
CA VAL A 25 -13.20 14.87 -15.74
C VAL A 25 -13.98 15.91 -16.53
N ARG A 26 -13.27 16.81 -17.22
CA ARG A 26 -13.87 17.65 -18.26
C ARG A 26 -13.89 16.85 -19.55
N LEU A 27 -15.07 16.40 -19.93
CA LEU A 27 -15.30 15.49 -21.04
C LEU A 27 -16.06 16.21 -22.15
N ASP A 28 -15.47 16.25 -23.34
CA ASP A 28 -16.14 16.67 -24.57
C ASP A 28 -16.81 15.44 -25.20
N LEU A 29 -18.14 15.49 -25.33
CA LEU A 29 -18.91 14.41 -25.95
C LEU A 29 -18.77 14.43 -27.49
N GLU A 30 -18.24 15.50 -28.07
CA GLU A 30 -18.07 15.68 -29.50
C GLU A 30 -19.39 15.40 -30.24
N LYS A 31 -19.40 14.46 -31.20
CA LYS A 31 -20.59 14.08 -31.98
C LYS A 31 -21.69 13.41 -31.16
N LEU A 32 -21.43 13.08 -29.89
CA LEU A 32 -22.40 12.43 -29.00
C LEU A 32 -23.16 13.43 -28.12
N ALA A 33 -22.87 14.74 -28.24
CA ALA A 33 -23.53 15.78 -27.44
C ALA A 33 -25.07 15.77 -27.56
N ASP A 34 -25.60 15.41 -28.75
CA ASP A 34 -27.04 15.33 -29.02
C ASP A 34 -27.53 13.89 -29.22
N ARG A 35 -26.70 12.90 -28.85
CA ARG A 35 -26.98 11.47 -29.07
C ARG A 35 -26.97 10.70 -27.74
N PRO A 36 -28.13 10.64 -27.04
CA PRO A 36 -28.27 9.83 -25.84
C PRO A 36 -28.15 8.32 -26.13
N SER A 37 -27.94 7.55 -25.06
CA SER A 37 -27.64 6.11 -25.12
C SER A 37 -28.67 5.25 -25.86
N ASP A 38 -29.96 5.58 -25.79
CA ASP A 38 -31.05 4.89 -26.49
C ASP A 38 -30.94 5.00 -28.03
N ARG A 39 -30.23 6.01 -28.52
CA ARG A 39 -29.97 6.23 -29.96
C ARG A 39 -28.68 5.60 -30.44
N ILE A 40 -28.00 4.81 -29.61
CA ILE A 40 -26.75 4.12 -29.94
C ILE A 40 -27.05 2.62 -29.98
N PRO A 41 -27.23 2.02 -31.17
CA PRO A 41 -27.56 0.60 -31.30
C PRO A 41 -26.54 -0.31 -30.59
N GLY A 42 -27.02 -1.29 -29.84
CA GLY A 42 -26.17 -2.27 -29.14
C GLY A 42 -25.45 -1.75 -27.91
N PHE A 43 -25.59 -0.46 -27.57
CA PHE A 43 -24.86 0.12 -26.43
C PHE A 43 -25.31 -0.45 -25.09
N TYR A 44 -26.63 -0.63 -24.91
CA TYR A 44 -27.17 -1.19 -23.68
C TYR A 44 -26.65 -2.61 -23.47
N GLU A 45 -26.75 -3.45 -24.50
CA GLU A 45 -26.32 -4.85 -24.48
C GLU A 45 -24.83 -4.95 -24.17
N GLY A 46 -23.99 -4.22 -24.92
CA GLY A 46 -22.54 -4.22 -24.72
C GLY A 46 -22.11 -3.72 -23.34
N LEU A 47 -22.82 -2.74 -22.77
CA LEU A 47 -22.54 -2.25 -21.41
C LEU A 47 -22.91 -3.29 -20.35
N THR A 48 -24.09 -3.92 -20.48
CA THR A 48 -24.53 -4.93 -19.51
C THR A 48 -23.77 -6.26 -19.62
N GLU A 49 -23.24 -6.58 -20.81
CA GLU A 49 -22.35 -7.71 -21.00
C GLU A 49 -20.99 -7.45 -20.34
N ALA A 50 -20.41 -6.27 -20.55
CA ALA A 50 -19.11 -5.92 -19.98
C ALA A 50 -19.17 -5.73 -18.45
N LEU A 51 -20.23 -5.09 -17.93
CA LEU A 51 -20.35 -4.73 -16.52
C LEU A 51 -21.75 -5.08 -15.97
N PRO A 52 -22.05 -6.38 -15.77
CA PRO A 52 -23.38 -6.85 -15.34
C PRO A 52 -23.76 -6.35 -13.94
N SER A 53 -22.79 -6.10 -13.08
CA SER A 53 -22.96 -5.58 -11.71
C SER A 53 -23.48 -4.14 -11.63
N LEU A 54 -23.48 -3.39 -12.74
CA LEU A 54 -24.13 -2.07 -12.83
C LEU A 54 -25.63 -2.10 -12.51
N VAL A 55 -26.26 -3.28 -12.48
CA VAL A 55 -27.62 -3.45 -11.97
C VAL A 55 -27.76 -3.02 -10.51
N GLU A 56 -26.69 -3.06 -9.72
CA GLU A 56 -26.70 -2.61 -8.32
C GLU A 56 -26.59 -1.08 -8.19
N HIS A 57 -26.33 -0.36 -9.28
CA HIS A 57 -26.22 1.10 -9.25
C HIS A 57 -27.60 1.76 -9.21
N PHE A 58 -27.82 2.52 -8.12
CA PHE A 58 -28.97 3.38 -7.93
C PHE A 58 -28.75 4.72 -8.66
N CYS A 59 -29.82 5.31 -9.17
CA CYS A 59 -29.81 6.65 -9.77
C CYS A 59 -31.06 7.43 -9.28
N SER A 60 -31.56 8.40 -10.05
CA SER A 60 -32.76 9.18 -9.72
C SER A 60 -33.99 8.34 -9.35
N PRO A 61 -34.25 7.16 -9.99
CA PRO A 61 -35.36 6.29 -9.59
C PRO A 61 -35.24 5.69 -8.17
N GLY A 62 -34.06 5.70 -7.56
CA GLY A 62 -33.87 5.22 -6.19
C GLY A 62 -34.08 3.72 -5.98
N CYS A 63 -34.06 2.92 -7.05
CA CYS A 63 -34.22 1.47 -7.01
C CYS A 63 -33.06 0.72 -7.68
N ARG A 64 -32.92 -0.57 -7.35
CA ARG A 64 -32.01 -1.50 -8.02
C ARG A 64 -32.33 -1.54 -9.53
N GLY A 65 -31.30 -1.47 -10.37
CA GLY A 65 -31.43 -1.38 -11.82
C GLY A 65 -31.83 0.01 -12.34
N GLY A 66 -32.03 0.99 -11.45
CA GLY A 66 -32.47 2.33 -11.81
C GLY A 66 -31.50 3.04 -12.77
N PHE A 67 -30.19 2.81 -12.63
CA PHE A 67 -29.21 3.31 -13.61
C PHE A 67 -29.40 2.67 -14.99
N LEU A 68 -29.46 1.34 -15.07
CA LEU A 68 -29.64 0.64 -16.34
C LEU A 68 -30.96 1.01 -17.04
N SER A 69 -32.04 1.26 -16.28
CA SER A 69 -33.30 1.80 -16.85
C SER A 69 -33.06 3.13 -17.57
N ARG A 70 -32.29 4.05 -16.98
CA ARG A 70 -31.94 5.35 -17.60
C ARG A 70 -31.05 5.18 -18.83
N VAL A 71 -30.16 4.20 -18.84
CA VAL A 71 -29.37 3.86 -20.04
C VAL A 71 -30.28 3.42 -21.17
N ARG A 72 -31.29 2.59 -20.87
CA ARG A 72 -32.26 2.10 -21.86
C ARG A 72 -33.23 3.19 -22.35
N GLU A 73 -33.68 4.07 -21.45
CA GLU A 73 -34.58 5.20 -21.77
C GLU A 73 -33.86 6.35 -22.49
N GLY A 74 -32.55 6.43 -22.35
CA GLY A 74 -31.73 7.51 -22.92
C GLY A 74 -31.15 8.43 -21.84
N THR A 75 -29.83 8.41 -21.72
CA THR A 75 -29.05 9.35 -20.91
C THR A 75 -27.77 9.76 -21.63
N MET A 76 -27.18 10.87 -21.20
CA MET A 76 -25.94 11.40 -21.77
C MET A 76 -24.73 10.56 -21.37
N MET A 77 -23.77 10.44 -22.29
CA MET A 77 -22.60 9.58 -22.11
C MET A 77 -21.71 10.00 -20.93
N GLY A 78 -21.69 11.28 -20.57
CA GLY A 78 -20.99 11.75 -19.37
C GLY A 78 -21.52 11.09 -18.08
N HIS A 79 -22.84 10.91 -17.98
CA HIS A 79 -23.46 10.24 -16.83
C HIS A 79 -23.17 8.73 -16.82
N ILE A 80 -23.00 8.11 -17.99
CA ILE A 80 -22.64 6.68 -18.07
C ILE A 80 -21.17 6.49 -17.67
N VAL A 81 -20.27 7.33 -18.18
CA VAL A 81 -18.84 7.31 -17.82
C VAL A 81 -18.65 7.46 -16.31
N GLU A 82 -19.47 8.28 -15.64
CA GLU A 82 -19.49 8.38 -14.19
C GLU A 82 -19.71 7.04 -13.49
N HIS A 83 -20.81 6.35 -13.82
CA HIS A 83 -21.17 5.09 -13.19
C HIS A 83 -20.20 3.96 -13.56
N VAL A 84 -19.68 3.96 -14.79
CA VAL A 84 -18.63 3.01 -15.20
C VAL A 84 -17.35 3.24 -14.39
N ALA A 85 -16.93 4.49 -14.17
CA ALA A 85 -15.74 4.77 -13.36
C ALA A 85 -15.91 4.37 -11.89
N LEU A 86 -17.12 4.51 -11.32
CA LEU A 86 -17.44 4.02 -9.98
C LEU A 86 -17.44 2.49 -9.91
N GLU A 87 -17.98 1.83 -10.93
CA GLU A 87 -18.08 0.37 -11.01
C GLU A 87 -16.69 -0.27 -11.12
N LEU A 88 -15.84 0.22 -12.03
CA LEU A 88 -14.48 -0.29 -12.22
C LEU A 88 -13.66 -0.23 -10.91
N GLN A 89 -13.79 0.86 -10.15
CA GLN A 89 -13.15 0.98 -8.84
C GLN A 89 -13.74 -0.02 -7.83
N SER A 90 -15.05 -0.20 -7.82
CA SER A 90 -15.73 -1.13 -6.90
C SER A 90 -15.36 -2.59 -7.18
N LEU A 91 -15.27 -2.99 -8.45
CA LEU A 91 -14.81 -4.31 -8.88
C LEU A 91 -13.34 -4.56 -8.50
N ALA A 92 -12.50 -3.53 -8.49
CA ALA A 92 -11.12 -3.59 -7.98
C ALA A 92 -11.04 -3.52 -6.43
N GLY A 93 -12.17 -3.63 -5.72
CA GLY A 93 -12.24 -3.61 -4.26
C GLY A 93 -11.98 -2.23 -3.64
N MET A 94 -12.22 -1.15 -4.38
CA MET A 94 -12.24 0.24 -3.90
C MET A 94 -13.67 0.80 -3.97
N PRO A 95 -14.59 0.36 -3.08
CA PRO A 95 -16.00 0.76 -3.16
C PRO A 95 -16.15 2.28 -3.00
N VAL A 96 -16.78 2.90 -3.99
CA VAL A 96 -17.07 4.34 -4.05
C VAL A 96 -18.48 4.53 -4.59
N GLY A 97 -19.18 5.58 -4.15
CA GLY A 97 -20.62 5.70 -4.44
C GLY A 97 -21.11 7.08 -4.84
N PHE A 98 -20.32 8.13 -4.66
CA PHE A 98 -20.73 9.47 -5.05
C PHE A 98 -20.34 9.77 -6.49
N GLY A 99 -21.34 10.14 -7.30
CA GLY A 99 -21.19 10.65 -8.66
C GLY A 99 -22.05 11.90 -8.89
N ARG A 100 -21.59 12.79 -9.77
CA ARG A 100 -22.36 13.92 -10.28
C ARG A 100 -21.85 14.40 -11.63
N THR A 101 -22.73 14.37 -12.63
CA THR A 101 -22.43 14.88 -13.97
C THR A 101 -23.24 16.13 -14.26
N ARG A 102 -22.57 17.18 -14.75
CA ARG A 102 -23.22 18.43 -15.20
C ARG A 102 -22.58 18.97 -16.45
N GLU A 103 -23.39 19.43 -17.39
CA GLU A 103 -22.92 20.19 -18.54
C GLU A 103 -22.28 21.51 -18.08
N THR A 104 -21.26 21.95 -18.81
CA THR A 104 -20.60 23.23 -18.60
C THR A 104 -21.34 24.36 -19.31
N ALA A 105 -20.84 25.59 -19.23
CA ALA A 105 -21.36 26.69 -20.02
C ALA A 105 -21.13 26.50 -21.54
N THR A 106 -20.23 25.58 -21.93
CA THR A 106 -20.02 25.21 -23.34
C THR A 106 -20.83 23.95 -23.64
N PRO A 107 -21.82 24.01 -24.56
CA PRO A 107 -22.64 22.87 -24.93
C PRO A 107 -21.79 21.68 -25.40
N GLY A 108 -22.20 20.46 -25.03
CA GLY A 108 -21.50 19.22 -25.35
C GLY A 108 -20.30 18.90 -24.45
N ILE A 109 -19.87 19.84 -23.61
CA ILE A 109 -18.78 19.63 -22.65
C ILE A 109 -19.35 19.47 -21.24
N TYR A 110 -18.99 18.38 -20.58
CA TYR A 110 -19.49 18.00 -19.26
C TYR A 110 -18.37 17.97 -18.23
N ASN A 111 -18.69 18.30 -16.98
CA ASN A 111 -17.92 17.87 -15.83
C ASN A 111 -18.53 16.57 -15.31
N VAL A 112 -17.79 15.47 -15.46
CA VAL A 112 -18.11 14.17 -14.88
C VAL A 112 -17.34 14.04 -13.58
N VAL A 113 -18.05 13.92 -12.47
CA VAL A 113 -17.44 13.93 -11.13
C VAL A 113 -17.76 12.64 -10.42
N PHE A 114 -16.75 12.00 -9.86
CA PHE A 114 -16.94 10.77 -9.09
C PHE A 114 -15.92 10.65 -7.97
N GLU A 115 -16.29 9.90 -6.93
CA GLU A 115 -15.46 9.63 -5.76
C GLU A 115 -14.33 8.64 -6.06
N TYR A 116 -13.22 8.79 -5.35
CA TYR A 116 -12.08 7.87 -5.42
C TYR A 116 -11.55 7.58 -4.02
N GLN A 117 -10.96 6.39 -3.82
CA GLN A 117 -10.16 6.09 -2.62
C GLN A 117 -8.68 6.36 -2.85
N ASN A 118 -8.15 5.93 -4.00
CA ASN A 118 -6.79 6.24 -4.45
C ASN A 118 -6.79 7.16 -5.68
N GLU A 119 -5.95 8.20 -5.67
CA GLU A 119 -5.92 9.19 -6.75
C GLU A 119 -5.47 8.60 -8.10
N ARG A 120 -4.43 7.77 -8.10
CA ARG A 120 -3.93 7.15 -9.34
C ARG A 120 -4.98 6.20 -9.90
N ALA A 121 -5.61 5.40 -9.04
CA ALA A 121 -6.72 4.53 -9.42
C ALA A 121 -7.92 5.32 -9.98
N GLY A 122 -8.36 6.39 -9.31
CA GLY A 122 -9.47 7.22 -9.79
C GLY A 122 -9.19 7.87 -11.15
N ARG A 123 -7.95 8.34 -11.38
CA ARG A 123 -7.52 8.87 -12.69
C ARG A 123 -7.44 7.80 -13.77
N TYR A 124 -7.02 6.59 -13.40
CA TYR A 124 -7.02 5.44 -14.30
C TYR A 124 -8.46 5.09 -14.68
N ALA A 125 -9.34 4.92 -13.68
CA ALA A 125 -10.76 4.62 -13.86
C ALA A 125 -11.47 5.66 -14.75
N ALA A 126 -11.14 6.95 -14.64
CA ALA A 126 -11.64 7.98 -15.56
C ALA A 126 -11.33 7.66 -17.04
N ARG A 127 -10.09 7.26 -17.33
CA ARG A 127 -9.62 6.97 -18.69
C ARG A 127 -10.19 5.65 -19.18
N ALA A 128 -10.15 4.62 -18.34
CA ALA A 128 -10.72 3.31 -18.61
C ALA A 128 -12.22 3.39 -18.90
N ALA A 129 -12.99 4.14 -18.10
CA ALA A 129 -14.42 4.33 -18.33
C ALA A 129 -14.72 5.01 -19.67
N VAL A 130 -13.98 6.06 -20.04
CA VAL A 130 -14.13 6.70 -21.35
C VAL A 130 -13.77 5.74 -22.49
N ARG A 131 -12.67 4.98 -22.35
CA ARG A 131 -12.24 3.96 -23.34
C ARG A 131 -13.28 2.85 -23.50
N LEU A 132 -13.79 2.32 -22.40
CA LEU A 132 -14.82 1.28 -22.36
C LEU A 132 -16.09 1.76 -23.07
N CYS A 133 -16.61 2.93 -22.69
CA CYS A 133 -17.80 3.49 -23.34
C CYS A 133 -17.55 3.76 -24.84
N GLN A 134 -16.39 4.31 -25.20
CA GLN A 134 -16.05 4.58 -26.60
C GLN A 134 -15.96 3.29 -27.44
N SER A 135 -15.34 2.24 -26.90
CA SER A 135 -15.21 0.94 -27.56
C SER A 135 -16.58 0.27 -27.80
N ILE A 136 -17.51 0.36 -26.83
CA ILE A 136 -18.89 -0.13 -27.01
C ILE A 136 -19.62 0.69 -28.07
N ILE A 137 -19.45 2.01 -28.11
CA ILE A 137 -20.09 2.86 -29.13
C ILE A 137 -19.60 2.50 -30.55
N GLU A 138 -18.32 2.16 -30.69
CA GLU A 138 -17.69 1.87 -31.97
C GLU A 138 -17.90 0.42 -32.44
N THR A 139 -17.89 -0.53 -31.50
CA THR A 139 -17.84 -1.97 -31.82
C THR A 139 -19.00 -2.77 -31.26
N GLY A 140 -19.85 -2.17 -30.41
CA GLY A 140 -20.95 -2.84 -29.72
C GLY A 140 -20.54 -3.62 -28.48
N ARG A 141 -19.25 -3.70 -28.13
CA ARG A 141 -18.73 -4.47 -26.99
C ARG A 141 -17.47 -3.87 -26.39
N TYR A 142 -17.09 -4.34 -25.21
CA TYR A 142 -15.74 -4.14 -24.65
C TYR A 142 -15.03 -5.48 -24.55
N PRO A 143 -13.80 -5.65 -25.09
CA PRO A 143 -13.10 -6.93 -25.02
C PRO A 143 -12.86 -7.37 -23.57
N GLN A 144 -13.23 -8.61 -23.25
CA GLN A 144 -13.07 -9.18 -21.90
C GLN A 144 -11.62 -9.09 -21.39
N SER A 145 -10.64 -9.35 -22.26
CA SER A 145 -9.22 -9.25 -21.92
C SER A 145 -8.78 -7.83 -21.55
N GLU A 146 -9.40 -6.79 -22.15
CA GLU A 146 -9.11 -5.41 -21.77
C GLU A 146 -9.75 -5.06 -20.42
N LEU A 147 -10.96 -5.55 -20.16
CA LEU A 147 -11.60 -5.38 -18.85
C LEU A 147 -10.79 -6.04 -17.74
N GLU A 148 -10.31 -7.26 -17.97
CA GLU A 148 -9.45 -7.98 -17.02
C GLU A 148 -8.14 -7.23 -16.76
N GLN A 149 -7.52 -6.66 -17.80
CA GLN A 149 -6.34 -5.82 -17.63
C GLN A 149 -6.64 -4.55 -16.84
N ASP A 150 -7.77 -3.88 -17.12
CA ASP A 150 -8.17 -2.66 -16.41
C ASP A 150 -8.41 -2.93 -14.92
N LEU A 151 -9.00 -4.08 -14.58
CA LEU A 151 -9.22 -4.50 -13.20
C LEU A 151 -7.90 -4.92 -12.51
N ALA A 152 -6.99 -5.57 -13.21
CA ALA A 152 -5.66 -5.90 -12.70
C ALA A 152 -4.86 -4.62 -12.40
N ASP A 153 -4.77 -3.69 -13.35
CA ASP A 153 -4.08 -2.40 -13.17
C ASP A 153 -4.66 -1.61 -11.99
N LEU A 154 -5.99 -1.59 -11.84
CA LEU A 154 -6.64 -0.93 -10.70
C LEU A 154 -6.34 -1.62 -9.37
N THR A 155 -6.24 -2.95 -9.36
CA THR A 155 -5.88 -3.74 -8.18
C THR A 155 -4.43 -3.47 -7.77
N ASP A 156 -3.51 -3.46 -8.73
CA ASP A 156 -2.09 -3.11 -8.51
C ASP A 156 -1.96 -1.69 -7.94
N LEU A 157 -2.69 -0.72 -8.51
CA LEU A 157 -2.71 0.66 -8.02
C LEU A 157 -3.25 0.77 -6.59
N ARG A 158 -4.20 -0.09 -6.20
CA ARG A 158 -4.72 -0.17 -4.82
C ARG A 158 -3.66 -0.75 -3.89
N GLU A 159 -2.98 -1.82 -4.29
CA GLU A 159 -1.96 -2.49 -3.49
C GLU A 159 -0.71 -1.61 -3.29
N GLU A 160 -0.23 -0.96 -4.34
CA GLU A 160 0.85 0.03 -4.27
C GLU A 160 0.54 1.19 -3.32
N ALA A 161 -0.75 1.52 -3.20
CA ALA A 161 -1.22 2.60 -2.33
C ALA A 161 -1.52 2.16 -0.90
N ALA A 162 -1.56 0.85 -0.64
CA ALA A 162 -1.90 0.32 0.67
C ALA A 162 -0.84 0.75 1.70
N PHE A 163 -1.32 1.16 2.86
CA PHE A 163 -0.43 1.46 3.97
C PHE A 163 0.15 0.17 4.55
N GLY A 164 1.42 0.22 4.96
CA GLY A 164 2.00 -0.82 5.79
C GLY A 164 1.21 -0.95 7.11
N PRO A 165 1.24 -2.13 7.76
CA PRO A 165 0.36 -2.46 8.89
C PRO A 165 0.44 -1.45 10.04
N SER A 166 1.64 -0.94 10.33
CA SER A 166 1.82 0.07 11.38
C SER A 166 1.15 1.40 11.04
N THR A 167 1.32 1.90 9.82
CA THR A 167 0.72 3.16 9.38
C THR A 167 -0.80 3.03 9.31
N ASP A 168 -1.30 1.92 8.75
CA ASP A 168 -2.73 1.62 8.67
C ASP A 168 -3.39 1.61 10.05
N THR A 169 -2.75 0.97 11.04
CA THR A 169 -3.26 0.93 12.43
C THR A 169 -3.36 2.33 13.03
N ILE A 170 -2.35 3.19 12.84
CA ILE A 170 -2.36 4.57 13.38
C ILE A 170 -3.43 5.41 12.68
N VAL A 171 -3.58 5.26 11.36
CA VAL A 171 -4.60 5.98 10.57
C VAL A 171 -6.01 5.58 10.99
N LYS A 172 -6.27 4.27 11.14
CA LYS A 172 -7.58 3.76 11.60
C LYS A 172 -7.94 4.27 12.99
N GLU A 173 -6.97 4.31 13.90
CA GLU A 173 -7.22 4.88 15.23
C GLU A 173 -7.47 6.39 15.16
N ALA A 174 -6.73 7.13 14.31
CA ALA A 174 -7.00 8.54 14.08
C ALA A 174 -8.43 8.77 13.55
N GLU A 175 -8.89 7.95 12.61
CA GLU A 175 -10.27 7.99 12.10
C GLU A 175 -11.29 7.70 13.20
N ALA A 176 -11.06 6.67 14.03
CA ALA A 176 -11.93 6.31 15.15
C ALA A 176 -12.06 7.45 16.18
N GLN A 177 -10.97 8.20 16.41
CA GLN A 177 -10.93 9.36 17.30
C GLN A 177 -11.42 10.66 16.62
N GLY A 178 -11.81 10.61 15.34
CA GLY A 178 -12.18 11.80 14.58
C GLY A 178 -11.04 12.79 14.34
N ILE A 179 -9.79 12.33 14.43
CA ILE A 179 -8.60 13.11 14.13
C ILE A 179 -8.45 13.15 12.60
N PRO A 180 -8.53 14.34 11.98
CA PRO A 180 -8.38 14.45 10.54
C PRO A 180 -6.96 14.10 10.13
N TRP A 181 -6.80 13.43 9.00
CA TRP A 181 -5.49 13.08 8.49
C TRP A 181 -5.39 13.31 6.98
N THR A 182 -4.18 13.41 6.48
CA THR A 182 -3.89 13.42 5.04
C THR A 182 -2.54 12.80 4.77
N GLN A 183 -2.44 12.08 3.66
CA GLN A 183 -1.14 11.69 3.12
C GLN A 183 -0.49 12.89 2.44
N LEU A 184 0.79 13.11 2.70
CA LEU A 184 1.60 14.13 2.06
C LEU A 184 2.36 13.51 0.87
N GLY A 185 2.61 14.32 -0.16
CA GLY A 185 3.29 13.88 -1.39
C GLY A 185 4.78 13.54 -1.24
N ALA A 186 5.33 13.59 -0.02
CA ALA A 186 6.74 13.33 0.25
C ALA A 186 6.88 12.10 1.15
N ARG A 187 7.68 11.12 0.72
CA ARG A 187 8.19 9.98 1.53
C ARG A 187 7.12 9.21 2.33
N ALA A 188 5.90 9.06 1.77
CA ALA A 188 4.78 8.40 2.46
C ALA A 188 4.45 8.98 3.86
N LEU A 189 4.73 10.28 4.06
CA LEU A 189 4.38 10.97 5.30
C LEU A 189 2.87 11.06 5.44
N ILE A 190 2.40 10.82 6.67
CA ILE A 190 1.02 11.09 7.08
C ILE A 190 1.04 12.30 8.01
N GLN A 191 0.17 13.27 7.74
CA GLN A 191 -0.15 14.33 8.67
C GLN A 191 -1.42 13.99 9.42
N LEU A 192 -1.38 14.10 10.75
CA LEU A 192 -2.52 14.02 11.65
C LEU A 192 -2.83 15.43 12.16
N GLY A 193 -4.09 15.84 12.21
CA GLY A 193 -4.52 17.15 12.66
C GLY A 193 -4.25 18.31 11.68
N TYR A 194 -4.60 19.52 12.12
CA TYR A 194 -4.47 20.77 11.36
C TYR A 194 -3.80 21.88 12.18
N GLY A 195 -3.23 22.85 11.47
CA GLY A 195 -2.70 24.09 12.07
C GLY A 195 -1.60 23.81 13.11
N ILE A 196 -1.73 24.44 14.28
CA ILE A 196 -0.78 24.28 15.40
C ILE A 196 -0.82 22.88 16.04
N TYR A 197 -1.88 22.11 15.79
CA TYR A 197 -2.06 20.75 16.33
C TYR A 197 -1.63 19.66 15.34
N GLN A 198 -1.07 20.03 14.19
CA GLN A 198 -0.59 19.05 13.23
C GLN A 198 0.58 18.23 13.81
N LYS A 199 0.58 16.93 13.52
CA LYS A 199 1.67 15.98 13.79
C LYS A 199 2.01 15.23 12.51
N ARG A 200 3.26 14.85 12.34
CA ARG A 200 3.70 14.08 11.17
C ARG A 200 4.27 12.75 11.60
N ILE A 201 3.92 11.72 10.83
CA ILE A 201 4.44 10.38 11.02
C ILE A 201 4.92 9.80 9.69
N GLN A 202 5.94 8.95 9.76
CA GLN A 202 6.37 8.07 8.68
C GLN A 202 6.54 6.67 9.26
N ALA A 203 5.66 5.74 8.88
CA ALA A 203 5.51 4.48 9.62
C ALA A 203 5.30 4.78 11.13
N THR A 204 6.22 4.34 11.98
CA THR A 204 6.18 4.59 13.44
C THR A 204 7.10 5.73 13.89
N LEU A 205 7.79 6.41 12.97
CA LEU A 205 8.59 7.60 13.27
C LEU A 205 7.66 8.79 13.44
N THR A 206 7.93 9.65 14.42
CA THR A 206 7.13 10.84 14.74
C THR A 206 8.02 12.06 14.89
N ASP A 207 7.43 13.24 15.05
CA ASP A 207 8.15 14.47 15.39
C ASP A 207 8.95 14.37 16.71
N PHE A 208 8.69 13.36 17.55
CA PHE A 208 9.41 13.09 18.79
C PHE A 208 10.56 12.08 18.62
N SER A 209 10.68 11.44 17.46
CA SER A 209 11.80 10.58 17.13
C SER A 209 12.98 11.45 16.72
N SER A 210 13.99 11.60 17.59
CA SER A 210 15.16 12.42 17.28
C SER A 210 15.95 11.83 16.12
N ILE A 211 16.47 12.68 15.24
CA ILE A 211 17.27 12.24 14.09
C ILE A 211 18.50 11.44 14.55
N LEU A 212 19.19 11.89 15.60
CA LEU A 212 20.32 11.19 16.19
C LEU A 212 19.93 9.82 16.76
N GLY A 213 18.74 9.70 17.37
CA GLY A 213 18.24 8.42 17.87
C GLY A 213 17.94 7.44 16.75
N VAL A 214 17.37 7.92 15.63
CA VAL A 214 17.10 7.09 14.45
C VAL A 214 18.40 6.66 13.76
N GLU A 215 19.34 7.59 13.55
CA GLU A 215 20.65 7.30 12.97
C GLU A 215 21.43 6.29 13.82
N LEU A 216 21.50 6.51 15.14
CA LEU A 216 22.16 5.60 16.06
C LEU A 216 21.51 4.21 16.03
N ALA A 217 20.18 4.12 16.05
CA ALA A 217 19.48 2.83 15.99
C ALA A 217 19.70 2.04 14.70
N CYS A 218 20.11 2.71 13.61
CA CYS A 218 20.51 2.06 12.36
C CYS A 218 21.98 1.59 12.38
N ASP A 219 22.80 2.13 13.30
CA ASP A 219 24.18 1.72 13.53
C ASP A 219 24.25 0.70 14.68
N LYS A 220 24.46 -0.58 14.34
CA LYS A 220 24.53 -1.67 15.32
C LYS A 220 25.69 -1.49 16.29
N GLU A 221 26.84 -1.04 15.83
CA GLU A 221 28.04 -0.90 16.67
C GLU A 221 27.95 0.34 17.55
N GLY A 222 27.51 1.47 16.99
CA GLY A 222 27.21 2.68 17.74
C GLY A 222 26.16 2.42 18.84
N THR A 223 25.08 1.72 18.50
CA THR A 223 24.03 1.35 19.48
C THR A 223 24.60 0.50 20.61
N LYS A 224 25.40 -0.54 20.31
CA LYS A 224 25.99 -1.40 21.34
C LYS A 224 26.86 -0.62 22.31
N ARG A 225 27.75 0.23 21.82
CA ARG A 225 28.65 1.02 22.67
C ARG A 225 27.87 1.90 23.63
N VAL A 226 26.84 2.59 23.13
CA VAL A 226 25.97 3.43 23.97
C VAL A 226 25.23 2.62 25.04
N LEU A 227 24.77 1.41 24.71
CA LEU A 227 24.14 0.51 25.69
C LEU A 227 25.15 -0.01 26.72
N GLU A 228 26.33 -0.43 26.28
CA GLU A 228 27.41 -0.92 27.14
C GLU A 228 27.90 0.15 28.12
N ASP A 229 28.15 1.37 27.63
CA ASP A 229 28.54 2.53 28.45
C ASP A 229 27.48 2.87 29.52
N ALA A 230 26.20 2.57 29.24
CA ALA A 230 25.09 2.70 30.17
C ALA A 230 24.94 1.50 31.13
N GLY A 231 25.81 0.48 31.05
CA GLY A 231 25.77 -0.73 31.85
C GLY A 231 24.71 -1.75 31.41
N ILE A 232 24.13 -1.59 30.22
CA ILE A 232 23.16 -2.54 29.66
C ILE A 232 23.94 -3.70 29.01
N PRO A 233 23.64 -4.96 29.36
CA PRO A 233 24.32 -6.10 28.76
C PRO A 233 24.12 -6.15 27.25
N VAL A 234 25.22 -6.19 26.50
CA VAL A 234 25.23 -6.39 25.05
C VAL A 234 26.06 -7.63 24.69
N PRO A 235 25.77 -8.30 23.55
CA PRO A 235 26.62 -9.39 23.07
C PRO A 235 28.04 -8.89 22.80
N ARG A 236 29.03 -9.64 23.30
CA ARG A 236 30.43 -9.41 22.93
C ARG A 236 30.60 -9.70 21.45
N GLY A 237 31.23 -8.79 20.73
CA GLY A 237 31.50 -8.96 19.32
C GLY A 237 32.52 -7.97 18.80
N THR A 238 33.08 -8.30 17.65
CA THR A 238 34.04 -7.47 16.92
C THR A 238 33.70 -7.44 15.44
N VAL A 239 34.20 -6.44 14.73
CA VAL A 239 34.04 -6.29 13.29
C VAL A 239 35.29 -6.81 12.60
N ILE A 240 35.09 -7.60 11.55
CA ILE A 240 36.15 -8.07 10.65
C ILE A 240 35.83 -7.66 9.21
N HIS A 241 36.88 -7.43 8.43
CA HIS A 241 36.86 -7.09 7.01
C HIS A 241 37.43 -8.19 6.14
N TYR A 242 38.25 -9.07 6.72
CA TYR A 242 38.95 -10.12 6.03
C TYR A 242 38.80 -11.47 6.75
N LEU A 243 38.84 -12.56 5.98
CA LEU A 243 38.64 -13.91 6.51
C LEU A 243 39.78 -14.34 7.45
N ASP A 244 40.99 -13.83 7.25
CA ASP A 244 42.15 -14.11 8.10
C ASP A 244 42.02 -13.52 9.51
N GLU A 245 41.16 -12.52 9.71
CA GLU A 245 40.82 -11.96 11.02
C GLU A 245 39.80 -12.84 11.80
N LEU A 246 39.15 -13.81 11.14
CA LEU A 246 38.04 -14.57 11.72
C LEU A 246 38.46 -15.40 12.94
N GLN A 247 39.64 -16.01 12.92
CA GLN A 247 40.12 -16.83 14.03
C GLN A 247 40.36 -15.98 15.29
N ASP A 248 41.04 -14.84 15.13
CA ASP A 248 41.29 -13.90 16.24
C ASP A 248 39.97 -13.36 16.78
N ALA A 249 39.01 -13.03 15.90
CA ALA A 249 37.68 -12.59 16.29
C ALA A 249 36.89 -13.66 17.07
N ILE A 250 37.01 -14.94 16.69
CA ILE A 250 36.40 -16.07 17.43
C ILE A 250 37.00 -16.16 18.83
N ASP A 251 38.32 -16.06 18.95
CA ASP A 251 39.02 -16.17 20.23
C ASP A 251 38.68 -14.98 21.16
N ASP A 252 38.60 -13.76 20.60
CA ASP A 252 38.21 -12.54 21.31
C ASP A 252 36.79 -12.60 21.91
N VAL A 253 35.84 -13.21 21.20
CA VAL A 253 34.48 -13.40 21.72
C VAL A 253 34.34 -14.59 22.69
N GLY A 254 35.44 -15.31 22.96
CA GLY A 254 35.51 -16.44 23.89
C GLY A 254 35.21 -17.80 23.26
N GLY A 255 35.43 -17.94 21.95
CA GLY A 255 35.24 -19.15 21.17
C GLY A 255 33.79 -19.41 20.75
N TYR A 256 33.52 -20.63 20.31
CA TYR A 256 32.19 -21.10 19.90
C TYR A 256 31.21 -21.29 21.09
N PRO A 257 29.89 -21.21 20.84
CA PRO A 257 29.23 -20.87 19.57
C PRO A 257 29.24 -19.37 19.26
N ILE A 258 29.25 -19.02 17.97
CA ILE A 258 29.25 -17.64 17.48
C ILE A 258 28.09 -17.35 16.51
N VAL A 259 27.90 -16.08 16.23
CA VAL A 259 27.01 -15.53 15.20
C VAL A 259 27.86 -14.70 14.25
N ILE A 260 27.63 -14.84 12.95
CA ILE A 260 28.23 -13.97 11.92
C ILE A 260 27.09 -13.29 11.16
N LYS A 261 27.19 -11.97 10.99
CA LYS A 261 26.21 -11.16 10.27
C LYS A 261 26.87 -9.96 9.56
N PRO A 262 26.31 -9.46 8.46
CA PRO A 262 26.76 -8.21 7.84
C PRO A 262 26.58 -7.03 8.80
N LEU A 263 27.55 -6.11 8.81
CA LEU A 263 27.51 -4.87 9.58
C LEU A 263 26.25 -4.06 9.23
N ASP A 264 25.99 -3.89 7.94
CA ASP A 264 24.97 -3.02 7.34
C ASP A 264 23.72 -3.76 6.82
N GLY A 265 23.59 -5.07 7.09
CA GLY A 265 22.45 -5.87 6.63
C GLY A 265 21.19 -5.73 7.50
N ASN A 266 20.03 -5.90 6.87
CA ASN A 266 18.69 -5.84 7.49
C ASN A 266 17.87 -7.12 7.20
N HIS A 267 16.77 -7.30 7.93
CA HIS A 267 15.79 -8.38 7.70
C HIS A 267 16.34 -9.82 7.75
N GLY A 268 17.43 -10.06 8.49
CA GLY A 268 17.97 -11.41 8.65
C GLY A 268 18.80 -11.93 7.47
N ARG A 269 19.04 -11.12 6.42
CA ARG A 269 19.86 -11.53 5.28
C ARG A 269 21.33 -11.60 5.65
N GLY A 270 22.00 -12.66 5.21
CA GLY A 270 23.42 -12.89 5.50
C GLY A 270 23.73 -13.18 6.97
N ILE A 271 22.73 -13.52 7.78
CA ILE A 271 22.92 -13.83 9.20
C ILE A 271 22.96 -15.34 9.39
N THR A 272 24.05 -15.83 9.98
CA THR A 272 24.18 -17.24 10.40
C THR A 272 24.39 -17.29 11.90
N ILE A 273 23.57 -18.09 12.60
CA ILE A 273 23.55 -18.22 14.05
C ILE A 273 23.96 -19.63 14.48
N ASP A 274 24.30 -19.79 15.77
CA ASP A 274 24.71 -21.08 16.38
C ASP A 274 25.83 -21.79 15.59
N ILE A 275 26.81 -21.01 15.11
CA ILE A 275 27.99 -21.52 14.40
C ILE A 275 28.89 -22.18 15.43
N ARG A 276 29.34 -23.42 15.15
CA ARG A 276 30.11 -24.25 16.10
C ARG A 276 31.41 -24.82 15.54
N THR A 277 31.66 -24.68 14.25
CA THR A 277 32.86 -25.21 13.60
C THR A 277 33.42 -24.18 12.62
N TRP A 278 34.70 -24.35 12.30
CA TRP A 278 35.42 -23.46 11.39
C TRP A 278 34.80 -23.45 10.00
N GLU A 279 34.46 -24.62 9.46
CA GLU A 279 33.91 -24.77 8.11
C GLU A 279 32.57 -24.02 7.97
N VAL A 280 31.75 -24.04 9.03
CA VAL A 280 30.50 -23.28 9.06
C VAL A 280 30.77 -21.79 9.23
N ALA A 281 31.79 -21.41 10.00
CA ALA A 281 32.16 -20.00 10.19
C ALA A 281 32.67 -19.36 8.89
N GLU A 282 33.50 -20.07 8.12
CA GLU A 282 34.00 -19.63 6.81
C GLU A 282 32.85 -19.43 5.82
N ALA A 283 31.96 -20.42 5.69
CA ALA A 283 30.77 -20.29 4.82
C ALA A 283 29.82 -19.17 5.27
N ALA A 284 29.68 -18.96 6.58
CA ALA A 284 28.89 -17.88 7.15
C ALA A 284 29.50 -16.49 6.89
N TYR A 285 30.82 -16.38 6.93
CA TYR A 285 31.54 -15.17 6.57
C TYR A 285 31.28 -14.81 5.11
N ASP A 286 31.43 -15.76 4.18
CA ASP A 286 31.16 -15.53 2.76
C ASP A 286 29.71 -15.07 2.52
N ALA A 287 28.75 -15.71 3.18
CA ALA A 287 27.34 -15.33 3.11
C ALA A 287 27.07 -13.92 3.66
N ALA A 288 27.74 -13.53 4.75
CA ALA A 288 27.62 -12.20 5.31
C ALA A 288 28.25 -11.13 4.39
N MET A 289 29.42 -11.41 3.81
CA MET A 289 30.13 -10.49 2.93
C MET A 289 29.41 -10.27 1.60
N ALA A 290 28.75 -11.30 1.07
CA ALA A 290 27.91 -11.17 -0.13
C ALA A 290 26.74 -10.17 0.06
N GLU A 291 26.24 -10.05 1.29
CA GLU A 291 25.13 -9.16 1.64
C GLU A 291 25.58 -7.79 2.19
N SER A 292 26.87 -7.62 2.52
CA SER A 292 27.42 -6.37 3.07
C SER A 292 27.89 -5.42 1.98
N LYS A 293 27.38 -4.18 1.97
CA LYS A 293 27.86 -3.13 1.05
C LYS A 293 29.14 -2.49 1.55
N SER A 294 29.33 -2.44 2.87
CA SER A 294 30.56 -1.96 3.50
C SER A 294 31.71 -2.98 3.48
N GLN A 295 31.47 -4.20 2.99
CA GLN A 295 32.45 -5.30 3.03
C GLN A 295 32.97 -5.51 4.46
N ALA A 296 32.04 -5.67 5.40
CA ALA A 296 32.34 -5.87 6.80
C ALA A 296 31.33 -6.82 7.45
N ALA A 297 31.84 -7.74 8.27
CA ALA A 297 31.05 -8.67 9.04
C ALA A 297 31.27 -8.46 10.54
N ILE A 298 30.21 -8.66 11.32
CA ILE A 298 30.29 -8.72 12.79
C ILE A 298 30.35 -10.18 13.20
N VAL A 299 31.34 -10.51 14.04
CA VAL A 299 31.43 -11.77 14.77
C VAL A 299 30.98 -11.51 16.21
N GLU A 300 29.98 -12.24 16.67
CA GLU A 300 29.39 -12.10 18.01
C GLU A 300 29.33 -13.42 18.74
N ARG A 301 29.40 -13.39 20.08
CA ARG A 301 29.08 -14.56 20.90
C ARG A 301 27.60 -14.94 20.72
N TYR A 302 27.33 -16.22 20.48
CA TYR A 302 25.97 -16.74 20.47
C TYR A 302 25.49 -17.00 21.90
N TYR A 303 24.33 -16.44 22.25
CA TYR A 303 23.68 -16.65 23.54
C TYR A 303 22.37 -17.44 23.35
N PRO A 304 22.26 -18.65 23.92
CA PRO A 304 21.02 -19.40 23.88
C PRO A 304 19.98 -18.75 24.81
N GLY A 305 18.74 -18.64 24.35
CA GLY A 305 17.67 -18.05 25.14
C GLY A 305 16.40 -17.82 24.33
N ARG A 306 15.44 -17.16 24.98
CA ARG A 306 14.18 -16.74 24.35
C ARG A 306 14.33 -15.33 23.79
N ASP A 307 14.06 -15.17 22.49
CA ASP A 307 14.06 -13.86 21.83
C ASP A 307 12.74 -13.13 22.13
N HIS A 308 12.85 -11.95 22.74
CA HIS A 308 11.70 -11.10 23.08
C HIS A 308 11.81 -9.76 22.37
N ARG A 309 10.74 -9.36 21.69
CA ARG A 309 10.57 -8.01 21.16
C ARG A 309 9.85 -7.15 22.17
N VAL A 310 10.56 -6.17 22.72
CA VAL A 310 10.02 -5.20 23.67
C VAL A 310 9.62 -3.92 22.93
N LEU A 311 8.36 -3.50 23.05
CA LEU A 311 7.87 -2.24 22.53
C LEU A 311 7.84 -1.19 23.64
N VAL A 312 8.61 -0.12 23.46
CA VAL A 312 8.66 1.02 24.38
C VAL A 312 8.01 2.23 23.73
N VAL A 313 7.05 2.84 24.41
CA VAL A 313 6.37 4.07 23.96
C VAL A 313 6.42 5.09 25.09
N ASN A 314 6.93 6.28 24.79
CA ASN A 314 7.07 7.37 25.76
C ASN A 314 7.77 6.93 27.07
N GLY A 315 8.87 6.17 26.94
CA GLY A 315 9.65 5.66 28.09
C GLY A 315 9.03 4.48 28.84
N ASN A 316 7.85 3.99 28.45
CA ASN A 316 7.18 2.88 29.12
C ASN A 316 7.16 1.64 28.23
N VAL A 317 7.42 0.46 28.81
CA VAL A 317 7.20 -0.82 28.14
C VAL A 317 5.70 -1.06 28.02
N VAL A 318 5.17 -1.08 26.79
CA VAL A 318 3.74 -1.24 26.53
C VAL A 318 3.36 -2.64 26.05
N ALA A 319 4.32 -3.37 25.46
CA ALA A 319 4.11 -4.74 25.02
C ALA A 319 5.43 -5.50 24.95
N VAL A 320 5.36 -6.81 25.16
CA VAL A 320 6.47 -7.75 24.95
C VAL A 320 5.92 -8.94 24.18
N ALA A 321 6.58 -9.33 23.10
CA ALA A 321 6.23 -10.51 22.31
C ALA A 321 7.43 -11.45 22.22
N GLU A 322 7.24 -12.72 22.57
CA GLU A 322 8.22 -13.77 22.31
C GLU A 322 8.21 -14.13 20.82
N ARG A 323 9.40 -14.22 20.21
CA ARG A 323 9.56 -14.66 18.83
C ARG A 323 9.84 -16.15 18.82
N VAL A 324 8.86 -16.91 18.33
CA VAL A 324 8.97 -18.36 18.18
C VAL A 324 9.21 -18.68 16.70
N PRO A 325 10.21 -19.52 16.36
CA PRO A 325 10.38 -20.01 15.00
C PRO A 325 9.11 -20.68 14.46
N ALA A 326 8.89 -20.58 13.14
CA ALA A 326 7.78 -21.25 12.49
C ALA A 326 7.86 -22.77 12.77
N HIS A 327 6.78 -23.32 13.32
CA HIS A 327 6.66 -24.74 13.64
C HIS A 327 5.20 -25.18 13.54
N VAL A 328 4.99 -26.48 13.37
CA VAL A 328 3.67 -27.12 13.47
C VAL A 328 3.67 -28.10 14.64
N VAL A 329 2.51 -28.29 15.25
CA VAL A 329 2.32 -29.29 16.31
C VAL A 329 1.62 -30.50 15.69
N GLY A 330 2.31 -31.64 15.68
CA GLY A 330 1.75 -32.86 15.11
C GLY A 330 0.51 -33.34 15.87
N ASP A 331 -0.56 -33.61 15.15
CA ASP A 331 -1.80 -34.21 15.67
C ASP A 331 -1.81 -35.76 15.59
N GLY A 332 -0.71 -36.33 15.08
CA GLY A 332 -0.53 -37.78 14.87
C GLY A 332 -1.28 -38.35 13.67
N LYS A 333 -1.93 -37.51 12.84
CA LYS A 333 -2.74 -37.95 11.69
C LYS A 333 -2.38 -37.20 10.41
N SER A 334 -2.22 -35.89 10.49
CA SER A 334 -2.00 -34.99 9.36
C SER A 334 -0.52 -34.90 9.00
N THR A 335 -0.25 -34.74 7.71
CA THR A 335 1.08 -34.41 7.18
C THR A 335 1.46 -32.96 7.53
N ILE A 336 2.75 -32.61 7.38
CA ILE A 336 3.21 -31.23 7.62
C ILE A 336 2.49 -30.22 6.71
N ALA A 337 2.24 -30.58 5.44
CA ALA A 337 1.53 -29.69 4.51
C ALA A 337 0.09 -29.45 4.98
N GLU A 338 -0.62 -30.50 5.39
CA GLU A 338 -1.98 -30.40 5.93
C GLU A 338 -2.06 -29.66 7.28
N LEU A 339 -0.96 -29.59 8.04
CA LEU A 339 -0.89 -28.80 9.28
C LEU A 339 -0.56 -27.32 9.02
N ILE A 340 -0.08 -26.97 7.82
CA ILE A 340 0.24 -25.59 7.41
C ILE A 340 -0.97 -24.92 6.74
N GLU A 341 -1.79 -25.68 6.02
CA GLU A 341 -3.05 -25.22 5.39
C GLU A 341 -4.15 -24.90 6.42
#